data_AF-A0A3R9UZW5-F1
#
_entry.id   AF-A0A3R9UZW5-F1
#
_cell.length_a   1.000
_cell.length_b   1.000
_cell.length_c   1.000
_cell.angle_alpha   90.00
_cell.angle_beta   90.00
_cell.angle_gamma   90.00
#
_symmetry.space_group_name_H-M   'P 1'
#
loop_
_entity.id
_entity.type
_entity.pdbx_description
1 polymer ?
#
loop_
_entity_poly.entity_id
_entity_poly.type
_entity_poly.pdbx_seq_one_letter_code
_entity_poly.pdbx_strand_id
1 'polypeptide(L)'
;MSVLLYLLKTQVALLLLLGVYYGLLRRLTFHQLNRAYLLGSLLLAGLYPALDWSRLRPATVPTVPLLAEVPVWTSASGAVIPTNSGPDYGVWLLAAYGLGVGALLLLLLVQGTALWRLHRASRPAEADGMKFRAVAGKVSPFSFGRAIYLNPAHHAPAELPVVLLHELVHVRQAHTLDVLLGHLHRAMAWASPAAWLWLRATQENLEFIADAAVLRESQLAPKQYQYSLVRLSTLAAGPALVTPFSFITLKNRIRMMNSQPSTRRQLLRYAAGFTLLGLVAVGCATPKIAEMPQPEASVEQQARTTADQALYFIDGTPSSQAAAHQVDPSALKSMHVIKGRKFMPGFNEAAFRQDFGAMDDKGVILLVTKQGENSEALQAFTTKYNITFQEQNPNEKAITDALVAGRTISPAELQGRILLVNGVETAVENFSVPAGNMKSVYVLDAKRATEKFGAKGQNGAVVVMTK
;
A
#
# COMPACT_ATOMS: atom_id res chain seq x y z
N MET A 1 -6.20 -7.88 6.17
CA MET A 1 -6.17 -8.08 4.71
C MET A 1 -6.47 -9.55 4.43
N SER A 2 -7.46 -9.89 3.60
CA SER A 2 -7.71 -11.30 3.26
C SER A 2 -6.52 -11.89 2.49
N VAL A 3 -6.24 -13.18 2.68
CA VAL A 3 -5.14 -13.90 2.02
C VAL A 3 -5.23 -13.77 0.49
N LEU A 4 -6.45 -13.83 -0.05
CA LEU A 4 -6.70 -13.67 -1.48
C LEU A 4 -6.32 -12.27 -1.99
N LEU A 5 -6.65 -11.22 -1.23
CA LEU A 5 -6.29 -9.84 -1.60
C LEU A 5 -4.78 -9.61 -1.52
N TYR A 6 -4.10 -10.22 -0.55
CA TYR A 6 -2.64 -10.21 -0.47
C TYR A 6 -2.02 -10.86 -1.71
N LEU A 7 -2.45 -12.07 -2.05
CA LEU A 7 -1.98 -12.79 -3.25
C LEU A 7 -2.23 -11.98 -4.52
N LEU A 8 -3.42 -11.42 -4.68
CA LEU A 8 -3.76 -10.59 -5.85
C LEU A 8 -2.81 -9.39 -5.98
N LYS A 9 -2.58 -8.65 -4.88
CA LYS A 9 -1.64 -7.50 -4.88
C LYS A 9 -0.22 -7.94 -5.25
N THR A 10 0.26 -9.06 -4.72
CA THR A 10 1.56 -9.63 -5.10
C THR A 10 1.63 -9.97 -6.59
N GLN A 11 0.61 -10.61 -7.14
CA GLN A 11 0.62 -11.00 -8.56
C GLN A 11 0.54 -9.80 -9.51
N VAL A 12 -0.24 -8.77 -9.17
CA VAL A 12 -0.30 -7.52 -9.95
C VAL A 12 1.05 -6.80 -9.92
N ALA A 13 1.68 -6.67 -8.73
CA ALA A 13 3.01 -6.08 -8.62
C ALA A 13 4.05 -6.86 -9.45
N LEU A 14 4.00 -8.19 -9.41
CA LEU A 14 4.89 -9.04 -10.20
C LEU A 14 4.68 -8.86 -11.71
N LEU A 15 3.43 -8.77 -12.18
CA LEU A 15 3.12 -8.52 -13.60
C LEU A 15 3.70 -7.20 -14.10
N LEU A 16 3.62 -6.13 -13.30
CA LEU A 16 4.17 -4.82 -13.65
C LEU A 16 5.69 -4.88 -13.82
N LEU A 17 6.38 -5.53 -12.87
CA LEU A 17 7.82 -5.74 -12.93
C LEU A 17 8.21 -6.64 -14.12
N LEU A 18 7.44 -7.68 -14.40
CA LEU A 18 7.63 -8.50 -15.60
C LEU A 18 7.39 -7.72 -16.88
N GLY A 19 6.46 -6.76 -16.90
CA GLY A 19 6.26 -5.85 -18.03
C GLY A 19 7.52 -5.07 -18.37
N VAL A 20 8.21 -4.52 -17.36
CA VAL A 20 9.52 -3.88 -17.53
C VAL A 20 10.56 -4.86 -18.05
N TYR A 21 10.62 -6.07 -17.49
CA TYR A 21 11.54 -7.10 -17.96
C TYR A 21 11.32 -7.42 -19.44
N TYR A 22 10.11 -7.81 -19.84
CA TYR A 22 9.79 -8.21 -21.21
C TYR A 22 9.92 -7.06 -22.21
N GLY A 23 9.57 -5.83 -21.81
CA GLY A 23 9.63 -4.66 -22.68
C GLY A 23 11.04 -4.08 -22.84
N LEU A 24 11.82 -4.01 -21.75
CA LEU A 24 13.06 -3.22 -21.71
C LEU A 24 14.33 -4.05 -21.47
N LEU A 25 14.27 -5.07 -20.61
CA LEU A 25 15.48 -5.72 -20.05
C LEU A 25 15.81 -7.07 -20.71
N ARG A 26 14.79 -7.83 -21.14
CA ARG A 26 14.92 -9.18 -21.73
C ARG A 26 15.89 -9.25 -22.91
N ARG A 27 16.02 -8.16 -23.68
CA ARG A 27 16.89 -8.06 -24.86
C ARG A 27 18.32 -7.63 -24.54
N LEU A 28 18.60 -7.29 -23.28
CA LEU A 28 19.94 -6.87 -22.85
C LEU A 28 20.83 -8.08 -22.61
N THR A 29 22.11 -7.96 -22.98
CA THR A 29 23.13 -9.00 -22.80
C THR A 29 23.74 -8.99 -21.39
N PHE A 30 23.20 -8.19 -20.47
CA PHE A 30 23.58 -8.17 -19.06
C PHE A 30 22.86 -9.30 -18.29
N HIS A 31 23.12 -10.55 -18.67
CA HIS A 31 22.33 -11.70 -18.21
C HIS A 31 22.34 -11.90 -16.69
N GLN A 32 23.44 -11.55 -16.02
CA GLN A 32 23.51 -11.59 -14.55
C GLN A 32 22.62 -10.53 -13.89
N LEU A 33 22.56 -9.33 -14.46
CA LEU A 33 21.66 -8.28 -13.95
C LEU A 33 20.20 -8.61 -14.24
N ASN A 34 19.90 -9.23 -15.38
CA ASN A 34 18.58 -9.77 -15.66
C ASN A 34 18.17 -10.85 -14.65
N ARG A 35 19.09 -11.76 -14.26
CA ARG A 35 18.84 -12.75 -13.20
C ARG A 35 18.53 -12.06 -11.86
N ALA A 36 19.38 -11.11 -11.46
CA ALA A 36 19.19 -10.34 -10.23
C ALA A 36 17.85 -9.57 -10.23
N TYR A 37 17.48 -8.97 -11.36
CA TYR A 37 16.20 -8.29 -11.53
C TYR A 37 15.01 -9.24 -11.38
N LEU A 38 15.06 -10.43 -11.98
CA LEU A 38 13.99 -11.42 -11.89
C LEU A 38 13.82 -11.95 -10.46
N LEU A 39 14.91 -12.29 -9.77
CA LEU A 39 14.85 -12.71 -8.37
C LEU A 39 14.38 -11.56 -7.46
N GLY A 40 14.91 -10.36 -7.67
CA GLY A 40 14.51 -9.16 -6.94
C GLY A 40 13.05 -8.79 -7.17
N SER A 41 12.51 -8.99 -8.39
CA SER A 41 11.11 -8.67 -8.68
C SER A 41 10.14 -9.62 -7.97
N LEU A 42 10.47 -10.91 -7.88
CA LEU A 42 9.69 -11.88 -7.10
C LEU A 42 9.69 -11.51 -5.60
N LEU A 43 10.85 -11.17 -5.06
CA LEU A 43 10.98 -10.76 -3.65
C LEU A 43 10.21 -9.46 -3.38
N LEU A 44 10.41 -8.42 -4.20
CA LEU A 44 9.76 -7.13 -4.04
C LEU A 44 8.24 -7.24 -4.19
N ALA A 45 7.74 -8.02 -5.13
CA ALA A 45 6.30 -8.25 -5.29
C ALA A 45 5.69 -8.99 -4.08
N GLY A 46 6.43 -9.90 -3.46
CA GLY A 46 6.02 -10.57 -2.21
C GLY A 46 6.01 -9.60 -1.02
N LEU A 47 7.02 -8.76 -0.89
CA LEU A 47 7.11 -7.78 0.20
C LEU A 47 6.12 -6.62 0.02
N TYR A 48 5.75 -6.29 -1.21
CA TYR A 48 4.93 -5.12 -1.54
C TYR A 48 3.64 -4.99 -0.70
N PRO A 49 2.77 -6.01 -0.58
CA PRO A 49 1.54 -5.84 0.20
C PRO A 49 1.75 -5.92 1.72
N ALA A 50 2.94 -6.32 2.19
CA ALA A 50 3.30 -6.39 3.59
C ALA A 50 3.90 -5.08 4.12
N LEU A 51 4.40 -4.22 3.23
CA LEU A 51 5.02 -2.94 3.60
C LEU A 51 3.96 -1.84 3.75
N ASP A 52 4.13 -1.01 4.79
CA ASP A 52 3.29 0.16 5.02
C ASP A 52 3.81 1.36 4.19
N TRP A 53 3.20 1.54 3.02
CA TRP A 53 3.54 2.63 2.09
C TRP A 53 2.97 3.99 2.50
N SER A 54 2.15 4.06 3.56
CA SER A 54 1.51 5.32 3.98
C SER A 54 2.52 6.41 4.33
N ARG A 55 3.68 6.03 4.87
CA ARG A 55 4.77 6.94 5.26
C ARG A 55 5.51 7.60 4.08
N LEU A 56 5.39 7.03 2.89
CA LEU A 56 6.05 7.55 1.68
C LEU A 56 5.15 8.51 0.89
N ARG A 57 3.88 8.65 1.28
CA ARG A 57 2.96 9.60 0.65
C ARG A 57 3.17 10.98 1.29
N PRO A 58 3.44 12.04 0.50
CA PRO A 58 3.44 13.41 1.02
C PRO A 58 2.10 13.70 1.71
N ALA A 59 2.12 14.36 2.87
CA ALA A 59 0.92 14.73 3.64
C ALA A 59 -0.09 15.57 2.83
N THR A 60 0.35 16.16 1.72
CA THR A 60 -0.40 17.06 0.85
C THR A 60 -0.28 16.60 -0.60
N VAL A 61 -0.85 15.45 -0.95
CA VAL A 61 -1.22 15.22 -2.35
C VAL A 61 -2.68 15.65 -2.49
N PRO A 62 -2.99 16.79 -3.14
CA PRO A 62 -4.37 17.11 -3.46
C PRO A 62 -4.96 15.92 -4.20
N THR A 63 -6.08 15.42 -3.72
CA THR A 63 -6.87 14.41 -4.43
C THR A 63 -7.29 15.02 -5.74
N VAL A 64 -6.50 14.81 -6.80
CA VAL A 64 -6.96 15.01 -8.16
C VAL A 64 -8.04 13.95 -8.35
N PRO A 65 -9.31 14.32 -8.59
CA PRO A 65 -10.35 13.35 -8.87
C PRO A 65 -10.10 12.79 -10.27
N LEU A 66 -9.17 11.84 -10.38
CA LEU A 66 -8.96 11.09 -11.60
C LEU A 66 -10.11 10.08 -11.71
N LEU A 67 -11.21 10.53 -12.33
CA LEU A 67 -12.31 9.70 -12.82
C LEU A 67 -12.73 8.58 -11.83
N ALA A 68 -13.22 8.97 -10.67
CA ALA A 68 -14.00 8.08 -9.80
C ALA A 68 -15.44 7.98 -10.29
N GLU A 69 -15.63 7.58 -11.54
CA GLU A 69 -16.86 6.91 -12.00
C GLU A 69 -16.64 5.39 -11.79
N VAL A 70 -16.22 5.01 -10.58
CA VAL A 70 -16.41 3.64 -10.12
C VAL A 70 -17.83 3.63 -9.61
N PRO A 71 -18.72 2.74 -10.09
CA PRO A 71 -20.07 2.67 -9.55
C PRO A 71 -19.93 2.44 -8.06
N VAL A 72 -20.33 3.43 -7.27
CA VAL A 72 -20.56 3.25 -5.85
C VAL A 72 -21.68 2.22 -5.80
N TRP A 73 -21.33 0.97 -5.53
CA TRP A 73 -22.29 0.01 -5.00
C TRP A 73 -22.67 0.57 -3.65
N THR A 74 -23.74 1.36 -3.63
CA THR A 74 -24.43 1.74 -2.41
C THR A 74 -24.81 0.43 -1.74
N SER A 75 -24.04 0.04 -0.74
CA SER A 75 -24.51 -0.97 0.20
C SER A 75 -25.72 -0.31 0.86
N ALA A 76 -26.90 -0.75 0.47
CA ALA A 76 -28.14 -0.32 1.06
C ALA A 76 -28.11 -0.71 2.54
N SER A 77 -27.65 0.20 3.39
CA SER A 77 -27.76 0.10 4.83
C SER A 77 -29.24 0.11 5.17
N GLY A 78 -29.81 -1.08 5.45
CA GLY A 78 -31.18 -1.19 5.96
C GLY A 78 -31.99 -2.39 5.46
N ALA A 79 -31.55 -3.13 4.45
CA ALA A 79 -32.18 -4.43 4.16
C ALA A 79 -31.54 -5.49 5.06
N VAL A 80 -32.33 -6.06 5.99
CA VAL A 80 -32.02 -7.39 6.54
C VAL A 80 -32.09 -8.34 5.34
N ILE A 81 -30.94 -8.55 4.69
CA ILE A 81 -30.80 -9.60 3.70
C ILE A 81 -31.05 -10.89 4.48
N PRO A 82 -32.10 -11.67 4.18
CA PRO A 82 -32.23 -12.99 4.77
C PRO A 82 -30.90 -13.70 4.54
N THR A 83 -30.34 -14.29 5.59
CA THR A 83 -29.17 -15.16 5.50
C THR A 83 -29.56 -16.36 4.64
N ASN A 84 -29.55 -16.16 3.32
CA ASN A 84 -29.68 -17.22 2.35
C ASN A 84 -28.58 -18.20 2.71
N SER A 85 -28.98 -19.37 3.19
CA SER A 85 -28.14 -20.55 3.40
C SER A 85 -27.74 -21.14 2.04
N GLY A 86 -27.34 -20.28 1.10
CA GLY A 86 -26.72 -20.69 -0.14
C GLY A 86 -25.34 -21.25 0.17
N PRO A 87 -24.80 -22.10 -0.73
CA PRO A 87 -23.46 -22.63 -0.54
C PRO A 87 -22.45 -21.47 -0.42
N ASP A 88 -21.57 -21.55 0.57
CA ASP A 88 -20.48 -20.59 0.74
C ASP A 88 -19.48 -20.74 -0.41
N TYR A 89 -19.70 -19.97 -1.48
CA TYR A 89 -18.85 -19.96 -2.67
C TYR A 89 -17.40 -19.59 -2.35
N GLY A 90 -17.14 -18.90 -1.24
CA GLY A 90 -15.79 -18.57 -0.78
C GLY A 90 -15.01 -19.82 -0.35
N VAL A 91 -15.67 -20.71 0.39
CA VAL A 91 -15.09 -22.01 0.79
C VAL A 91 -14.82 -22.88 -0.43
N TRP A 92 -15.76 -22.96 -1.38
CA TRP A 92 -15.58 -23.71 -2.61
C TRP A 92 -14.45 -23.17 -3.48
N LEU A 93 -14.32 -21.85 -3.60
CA LEU A 93 -13.23 -21.21 -4.34
C LEU A 93 -11.88 -21.48 -3.68
N LEU A 94 -11.80 -21.40 -2.35
CA LEU A 94 -10.58 -21.71 -1.61
C LEU A 94 -10.19 -23.18 -1.72
N ALA A 95 -11.17 -24.09 -1.65
CA ALA A 95 -10.96 -25.52 -1.85
C ALA A 95 -10.45 -25.82 -3.27
N ALA A 96 -11.07 -25.24 -4.30
CA ALA A 96 -10.64 -25.38 -5.69
C ALA A 96 -9.21 -24.83 -5.91
N TYR A 97 -8.90 -23.68 -5.31
CA TYR A 97 -7.57 -23.10 -5.35
C TYR A 97 -6.53 -24.02 -4.69
N GLY A 98 -6.83 -24.51 -3.49
CA GLY A 98 -5.97 -25.44 -2.74
C GLY A 98 -5.75 -26.76 -3.47
N LEU A 99 -6.77 -27.28 -4.16
CA LEU A 99 -6.65 -28.48 -4.99
C LEU A 99 -5.67 -28.26 -6.15
N GLY A 100 -5.71 -27.10 -6.81
CA GLY A 100 -4.75 -26.74 -7.85
C GLY A 100 -3.32 -26.65 -7.33
N VAL A 101 -3.12 -26.06 -6.15
CA VAL A 101 -1.80 -26.03 -5.47
C VAL A 101 -1.33 -27.46 -5.18
N GLY A 102 -2.19 -28.28 -4.56
CA GLY A 102 -1.87 -29.67 -4.21
C GLY A 102 -1.52 -30.52 -5.43
N ALA A 103 -2.25 -30.38 -6.54
CA ALA A 103 -2.00 -31.10 -7.78
C ALA A 103 -0.63 -30.75 -8.39
N LEU A 104 -0.26 -29.47 -8.42
CA LEU A 104 1.03 -29.03 -8.96
C LEU A 104 2.22 -29.38 -8.05
N LEU A 105 2.02 -29.35 -6.72
CA LEU A 105 3.02 -29.84 -5.78
C LEU A 105 3.21 -31.35 -5.89
N LEU A 106 2.12 -32.12 -6.03
CA LEU A 106 2.21 -33.56 -6.29
C LEU A 106 2.95 -33.84 -7.60
N LEU A 107 2.64 -33.10 -8.66
CA LEU A 107 3.35 -33.21 -9.93
C LEU A 107 4.85 -32.90 -9.76
N LEU A 108 5.21 -31.89 -8.97
CA LEU A 108 6.60 -31.56 -8.65
C LEU A 108 7.30 -32.70 -7.90
N LEU A 109 6.63 -33.31 -6.94
CA LEU A 109 7.13 -34.47 -6.20
C LEU A 109 7.35 -35.67 -7.13
N VAL A 110 6.38 -35.99 -7.99
CA VAL A 110 6.49 -37.08 -8.97
C VAL A 110 7.72 -36.87 -9.87
N GLN A 111 7.91 -35.66 -10.40
CA GLN A 111 9.09 -35.35 -11.20
C GLN A 111 10.40 -35.50 -10.38
N GLY A 112 10.38 -35.10 -9.11
CA GLY A 112 11.52 -35.26 -8.19
C GLY A 112 11.87 -36.73 -7.96
N THR A 113 10.85 -37.58 -7.77
CA THR A 113 11.08 -39.02 -7.65
C THR A 113 11.61 -39.65 -8.94
N ALA A 114 11.15 -39.20 -10.11
CA ALA A 114 11.66 -39.67 -11.40
C ALA A 114 13.13 -39.30 -11.58
N LEU A 115 13.51 -38.08 -11.22
CA LEU A 115 14.91 -37.64 -11.25
C LEU A 115 15.78 -38.43 -10.25
N TRP A 116 15.26 -38.70 -9.05
CA TRP A 116 15.97 -39.52 -8.07
C TRP A 116 16.19 -40.97 -8.56
N ARG A 117 15.17 -41.58 -9.19
CA ARG A 117 15.31 -42.90 -9.84
C ARG A 117 16.36 -42.87 -10.94
N LEU A 118 16.34 -41.84 -11.78
CA LEU A 118 17.35 -41.64 -12.82
C LEU A 118 18.76 -41.49 -12.24
N HIS A 119 18.91 -40.72 -11.15
CA HIS A 119 20.18 -40.59 -10.43
C HIS A 119 20.69 -41.94 -9.94
N ARG A 120 19.84 -42.75 -9.30
CA ARG A 120 20.22 -44.09 -8.82
C ARG A 120 20.58 -45.06 -9.93
N ALA A 121 19.97 -44.93 -11.11
CA ALA A 121 20.28 -45.75 -12.27
C ALA A 121 21.52 -45.27 -13.05
N SER A 122 21.97 -44.04 -12.80
CA SER A 122 23.13 -43.44 -13.49
C SER A 122 24.46 -43.97 -12.95
N ARG A 123 25.51 -43.92 -13.79
CA ARG A 123 26.86 -44.34 -13.42
C ARG A 123 27.82 -43.14 -13.38
N PRO A 124 28.75 -43.06 -12.41
CA PRO A 124 29.87 -42.12 -12.45
C PRO A 124 30.65 -42.23 -13.76
N ALA A 125 30.94 -41.10 -14.39
CA ALA A 125 31.82 -41.01 -15.56
C ALA A 125 32.59 -39.69 -15.55
N GLU A 126 33.64 -39.62 -16.35
CA GLU A 126 34.51 -38.45 -16.48
C GLU A 126 34.96 -38.30 -17.94
N ALA A 127 34.99 -37.06 -18.42
CA ALA A 127 35.55 -36.72 -19.72
C ALA A 127 36.26 -35.37 -19.61
N ASP A 128 37.52 -35.31 -20.05
CA ASP A 128 38.33 -34.08 -20.04
C ASP A 128 38.39 -33.39 -18.66
N GLY A 129 38.57 -34.19 -17.59
CA GLY A 129 38.58 -33.72 -16.20
C GLY A 129 37.21 -33.30 -15.63
N MET A 130 36.15 -33.36 -16.44
CA MET A 130 34.78 -32.99 -16.03
C MET A 130 33.98 -34.23 -15.64
N LYS A 131 33.55 -34.27 -14.37
CA LYS A 131 32.74 -35.36 -13.81
C LYS A 131 31.28 -35.22 -14.21
N PHE A 132 30.69 -36.34 -14.64
CA PHE A 132 29.26 -36.42 -14.96
C PHE A 132 28.66 -37.78 -14.53
N ARG A 133 27.36 -37.94 -14.81
CA ARG A 133 26.56 -39.14 -14.59
C ARG A 133 26.13 -39.67 -15.95
N ALA A 134 26.71 -40.79 -16.37
CA ALA A 134 26.32 -41.49 -17.58
C ALA A 134 24.95 -42.14 -17.37
N VAL A 135 24.02 -41.85 -18.27
CA VAL A 135 22.66 -42.43 -18.29
C VAL A 135 22.45 -43.21 -19.58
N ALA A 136 21.73 -44.33 -19.49
CA ALA A 136 21.49 -45.20 -20.65
C ALA A 136 20.34 -44.71 -21.56
N GLY A 137 19.45 -43.87 -21.04
CA GLY A 137 18.30 -43.36 -21.78
C GLY A 137 18.68 -42.34 -22.87
N LYS A 138 17.80 -42.18 -23.86
CA LYS A 138 17.86 -41.08 -24.83
C LYS A 138 17.35 -39.80 -24.16
N VAL A 139 18.20 -39.12 -23.41
CA VAL A 139 17.88 -37.83 -22.79
C VAL A 139 18.85 -36.77 -23.27
N SER A 140 18.34 -35.57 -23.53
CA SER A 140 19.17 -34.38 -23.68
C SER A 140 20.06 -34.21 -22.45
N PRO A 141 21.32 -33.76 -22.60
CA PRO A 141 22.14 -33.33 -21.49
C PRO A 141 21.39 -32.36 -20.58
N PHE A 142 21.57 -32.54 -19.28
CA PHE A 142 20.98 -31.67 -18.29
C PHE A 142 21.76 -31.72 -16.97
N SER A 143 21.54 -30.74 -16.12
CA SER A 143 22.15 -30.64 -14.80
C SER A 143 21.11 -30.43 -13.72
N PHE A 144 21.35 -31.03 -12.56
CA PHE A 144 20.51 -30.83 -11.38
C PHE A 144 21.34 -30.91 -10.10
N GLY A 145 21.25 -29.87 -9.28
CA GLY A 145 22.06 -29.70 -8.08
C GLY A 145 23.54 -29.61 -8.46
N ARG A 146 24.32 -30.62 -8.07
CA ARG A 146 25.77 -30.69 -8.33
C ARG A 146 26.16 -31.73 -9.38
N ALA A 147 25.17 -32.36 -10.03
CA ALA A 147 25.39 -33.45 -10.97
C ALA A 147 24.98 -33.04 -12.39
N ILE A 148 25.79 -33.45 -13.36
CA ILE A 148 25.53 -33.36 -14.80
C ILE A 148 25.14 -34.74 -15.28
N TYR A 149 24.08 -34.87 -16.07
CA TYR A 149 23.57 -36.12 -16.62
C TYR A 149 23.59 -36.05 -18.13
N LEU A 150 24.18 -37.05 -18.77
CA LEU A 150 24.19 -37.16 -20.23
C LEU A 150 24.41 -38.62 -20.66
N ASN A 151 23.99 -38.94 -21.89
CA ASN A 151 24.29 -40.23 -22.50
C ASN A 151 25.49 -40.10 -23.45
N PRO A 152 26.67 -40.63 -23.10
CA PRO A 152 27.88 -40.43 -23.89
C PRO A 152 27.79 -41.05 -25.29
N ALA A 153 26.93 -42.06 -25.49
CA ALA A 153 26.75 -42.71 -26.79
C ALA A 153 26.05 -41.83 -27.84
N HIS A 154 25.47 -40.69 -27.44
CA HIS A 154 24.72 -39.80 -28.33
C HIS A 154 25.44 -38.50 -28.68
N HIS A 155 26.68 -38.33 -28.23
CA HIS A 155 27.47 -37.13 -28.50
C HIS A 155 28.74 -37.47 -29.27
N ALA A 156 29.07 -36.68 -30.29
CA ALA A 156 30.38 -36.80 -30.91
C ALA A 156 31.47 -36.38 -29.90
N PRO A 157 32.65 -37.03 -29.87
CA PRO A 157 33.72 -36.68 -28.93
C PRO A 157 34.10 -35.19 -28.95
N ALA A 158 34.02 -34.55 -30.12
CA ALA A 158 34.31 -33.13 -30.30
C ALA A 158 33.24 -32.17 -29.72
N GLU A 159 32.00 -32.64 -29.53
CA GLU A 159 30.90 -31.82 -28.98
C GLU A 159 30.81 -31.94 -27.46
N LEU A 160 31.32 -33.04 -26.90
CA LEU A 160 31.18 -33.38 -25.49
C LEU A 160 31.76 -32.32 -24.53
N PRO A 161 32.95 -31.74 -24.76
CA PRO A 161 33.49 -30.70 -23.87
C PRO A 161 32.60 -29.46 -23.79
N VAL A 162 31.95 -29.10 -24.90
CA VAL A 162 31.09 -27.92 -25.04
C VAL A 162 29.79 -28.10 -24.28
N VAL A 163 29.19 -29.27 -24.43
CA VAL A 163 27.99 -29.68 -23.72
C VAL A 163 28.26 -29.74 -22.22
N LEU A 164 29.37 -30.36 -21.82
CA LEU A 164 29.77 -30.43 -20.41
C LEU A 164 30.03 -29.05 -19.83
N LEU A 165 30.69 -28.15 -20.57
CA LEU A 165 30.90 -26.78 -20.13
C LEU A 165 29.57 -26.02 -19.92
N HIS A 166 28.60 -26.19 -20.83
CA HIS A 166 27.25 -25.61 -20.69
C HIS A 166 26.57 -26.07 -19.39
N GLU A 167 26.49 -27.38 -19.18
CA GLU A 167 25.87 -27.96 -17.99
C GLU A 167 26.64 -27.63 -16.70
N LEU A 168 27.96 -27.49 -16.79
CA LEU A 168 28.79 -27.10 -15.66
C LEU A 168 28.51 -25.66 -15.23
N VAL A 169 28.15 -24.76 -16.14
CA VAL A 169 27.76 -23.38 -15.78
C VAL A 169 26.50 -23.37 -14.92
N HIS A 170 25.50 -24.19 -15.26
CA HIS A 170 24.29 -24.36 -14.45
C HIS A 170 24.60 -24.85 -13.04
N VAL A 171 25.52 -25.81 -12.91
CA VAL A 171 26.00 -26.30 -11.61
C VAL A 171 26.75 -25.22 -10.84
N ARG A 172 27.75 -24.56 -11.47
CA ARG A 172 28.59 -23.53 -10.85
C ARG A 172 27.78 -22.35 -10.31
N GLN A 173 26.70 -21.99 -11.00
CA GLN A 173 25.86 -20.85 -10.65
C GLN A 173 24.57 -21.23 -9.89
N ALA A 174 24.45 -22.50 -9.49
CA ALA A 174 23.33 -23.04 -8.72
C ALA A 174 21.95 -22.79 -9.36
N HIS A 175 21.85 -22.85 -10.69
CA HIS A 175 20.62 -22.57 -11.46
C HIS A 175 19.44 -23.47 -11.07
N THR A 176 19.70 -24.65 -10.50
CA THR A 176 18.66 -25.53 -9.93
C THR A 176 17.83 -24.81 -8.87
N LEU A 177 18.41 -23.91 -8.07
CA LEU A 177 17.67 -23.18 -7.04
C LEU A 177 16.67 -22.21 -7.66
N ASP A 178 17.06 -21.48 -8.70
CA ASP A 178 16.18 -20.55 -9.44
C ASP A 178 14.99 -21.30 -10.07
N VAL A 179 15.24 -22.47 -10.66
CA VAL A 179 14.22 -23.29 -11.30
C VAL A 179 13.26 -23.88 -10.26
N LEU A 180 13.77 -24.44 -9.16
CA LEU A 180 12.93 -24.96 -8.06
C LEU A 180 12.07 -23.85 -7.43
N LEU A 181 12.64 -22.66 -7.22
CA LEU A 181 11.90 -21.49 -6.74
C LEU A 181 10.76 -21.13 -7.70
N GLY A 182 11.02 -21.12 -9.01
CA GLY A 182 10.00 -20.84 -10.02
C GLY A 182 8.89 -21.90 -10.08
N HIS A 183 9.23 -23.18 -9.95
CA HIS A 183 8.23 -24.26 -9.88
C HIS A 183 7.38 -24.19 -8.61
N LEU A 184 7.99 -23.88 -7.46
CA LEU A 184 7.27 -23.68 -6.20
C LEU A 184 6.35 -22.47 -6.31
N HIS A 185 6.85 -21.33 -6.79
CA HIS A 185 6.04 -20.14 -7.01
C HIS A 185 4.86 -20.41 -7.96
N ARG A 186 5.11 -21.12 -9.08
CA ARG A 186 4.05 -21.54 -10.01
C ARG A 186 3.01 -22.44 -9.35
N ALA A 187 3.41 -23.38 -8.49
CA ALA A 187 2.46 -24.22 -7.77
C ALA A 187 1.60 -23.39 -6.81
N MET A 188 2.22 -22.50 -6.04
CA MET A 188 1.54 -21.65 -5.07
C MET A 188 0.63 -20.62 -5.74
N ALA A 189 1.03 -20.05 -6.89
CA ALA A 189 0.31 -19.00 -7.60
C ALA A 189 -0.20 -19.47 -8.97
N TRP A 190 -0.66 -20.72 -9.07
CA TRP A 190 -0.94 -21.40 -10.34
C TRP A 190 -1.96 -20.73 -11.24
N ALA A 191 -2.95 -20.05 -10.65
CA ALA A 191 -3.97 -19.32 -11.39
C ALA A 191 -3.44 -18.00 -11.97
N SER A 192 -2.27 -17.53 -11.55
CA SER A 192 -1.70 -16.24 -11.96
C SER A 192 -0.80 -16.38 -13.19
N PRO A 193 -1.05 -15.65 -14.28
CA PRO A 193 -0.14 -15.63 -15.43
C PRO A 193 1.25 -15.10 -15.07
N ALA A 194 1.38 -14.29 -14.02
CA ALA A 194 2.66 -13.76 -13.56
C ALA A 194 3.62 -14.88 -13.18
N ALA A 195 3.14 -15.91 -12.48
CA ALA A 195 3.96 -17.02 -12.02
C ALA A 195 4.52 -17.85 -13.19
N TRP A 196 3.70 -18.07 -14.23
CA TRP A 196 4.10 -18.78 -15.44
C TRP A 196 5.09 -17.98 -16.27
N LEU A 197 4.84 -16.68 -16.46
CA LEU A 197 5.74 -15.79 -17.19
C LEU A 197 7.07 -15.64 -16.47
N TRP A 198 7.06 -15.51 -15.14
CA TRP A 198 8.27 -15.43 -14.34
C TRP A 198 9.15 -16.67 -14.50
N LEU A 199 8.57 -17.88 -14.32
CA LEU A 199 9.33 -19.13 -14.48
C LEU A 199 9.95 -19.21 -15.88
N ARG A 200 9.19 -18.86 -16.92
CA ARG A 200 9.67 -18.85 -18.31
C ARG A 200 10.80 -17.85 -18.53
N ALA A 201 10.68 -16.63 -18.01
CA ALA A 201 11.70 -15.59 -18.10
C ALA A 201 13.00 -16.00 -17.38
N THR A 202 12.88 -16.56 -16.18
CA THR A 202 14.02 -17.05 -15.40
C THR A 202 14.73 -18.16 -16.17
N GLN A 203 14.02 -19.21 -16.56
CA GLN A 203 14.59 -20.33 -17.34
C GLN A 203 15.32 -19.84 -18.59
N GLU A 204 14.71 -18.98 -19.40
CA GLU A 204 15.34 -18.43 -20.61
C GLU A 204 16.61 -17.62 -20.28
N ASN A 205 16.60 -16.81 -19.23
CA ASN A 205 17.78 -16.05 -18.83
C ASN A 205 18.93 -16.95 -18.34
N LEU A 206 18.62 -18.06 -17.65
CA LEU A 206 19.62 -19.03 -17.21
C LEU A 206 20.32 -19.72 -18.40
N GLU A 207 19.57 -20.02 -19.45
CA GLU A 207 20.12 -20.52 -20.72
C GLU A 207 21.05 -19.49 -21.38
N PHE A 208 20.66 -18.21 -21.40
CA PHE A 208 21.52 -17.15 -21.94
C PHE A 208 22.83 -16.98 -21.17
N ILE A 209 22.79 -17.14 -19.84
CA ILE A 209 24.01 -17.13 -19.01
C ILE A 209 24.93 -18.28 -19.39
N ALA A 210 24.39 -19.48 -19.56
CA ALA A 210 25.18 -20.66 -19.93
C ALA A 210 25.74 -20.56 -21.34
N ASP A 211 24.95 -20.12 -22.32
CA ASP A 211 25.40 -19.87 -23.69
C ASP A 211 26.51 -18.82 -23.77
N ALA A 212 26.35 -17.70 -23.06
CA ALA A 212 27.36 -16.64 -23.02
C ALA A 212 28.68 -17.12 -22.37
N ALA A 213 28.60 -17.97 -21.35
CA ALA A 213 29.77 -18.56 -20.71
C ALA A 213 30.49 -19.53 -21.66
N VAL A 214 29.76 -20.39 -22.39
CA VAL A 214 30.35 -21.28 -23.41
C VAL A 214 31.06 -20.48 -24.50
N LEU A 215 30.42 -19.44 -25.05
CA LEU A 215 31.03 -18.60 -26.09
C LEU A 215 32.28 -17.84 -25.62
N ARG A 216 32.43 -17.62 -24.32
CA ARG A 216 33.58 -16.92 -23.73
C ARG A 216 34.69 -17.87 -23.30
N GLU A 217 34.34 -19.03 -22.74
CA GLU A 217 35.27 -19.97 -22.11
C GLU A 217 35.73 -21.07 -23.06
N SER A 218 34.96 -21.36 -24.12
CA SER A 218 35.38 -22.29 -25.16
C SER A 218 36.16 -21.60 -26.29
N GLN A 219 37.05 -22.35 -26.95
CA GLN A 219 37.76 -21.89 -28.15
C GLN A 219 36.96 -22.12 -29.45
N LEU A 220 35.68 -22.49 -29.36
CA LEU A 220 34.87 -22.83 -30.52
C LEU A 220 34.33 -21.60 -31.24
N ALA A 221 34.23 -21.69 -32.56
CA ALA A 221 33.55 -20.67 -33.33
C ALA A 221 32.05 -20.65 -32.94
N PRO A 222 31.43 -19.48 -32.74
CA PRO A 222 30.02 -19.36 -32.35
C PRO A 222 29.05 -20.14 -33.24
N LYS A 223 29.33 -20.21 -34.55
CA LYS A 223 28.54 -21.00 -35.51
C LYS A 223 28.56 -22.51 -35.20
N GLN A 224 29.73 -23.06 -34.85
CA GLN A 224 29.87 -24.48 -34.52
C GLN A 224 29.03 -24.83 -33.27
N TYR A 225 29.05 -23.97 -32.25
CA TYR A 225 28.21 -24.13 -31.07
C TYR A 225 26.71 -24.03 -31.39
N GLN A 226 26.30 -23.08 -32.24
CA GLN A 226 24.90 -22.97 -32.64
C GLN A 226 24.40 -24.23 -33.39
N TYR A 227 25.22 -24.81 -34.27
CA TYR A 227 24.88 -26.07 -34.94
C TYR A 227 24.80 -27.25 -33.98
N SER A 228 25.69 -27.34 -32.98
CA SER A 228 25.59 -28.40 -31.98
C SER A 228 24.30 -28.28 -31.17
N LEU A 229 23.87 -27.08 -30.78
CA LEU A 229 22.57 -26.86 -30.13
C LEU A 229 21.38 -27.28 -31.00
N VAL A 230 21.41 -26.97 -32.30
CA VAL A 230 20.35 -27.41 -33.24
C VAL A 230 20.30 -28.93 -33.31
N ARG A 231 21.45 -29.60 -33.39
CA ARG A 231 21.53 -31.07 -33.41
C ARG A 231 20.99 -31.68 -32.12
N LEU A 232 21.38 -31.13 -30.96
CA LEU A 232 20.93 -31.58 -29.64
C LEU A 232 19.43 -31.43 -29.43
N SER A 233 18.80 -30.43 -30.05
CA SER A 233 17.36 -30.22 -29.93
C SER A 233 16.49 -31.31 -30.56
N THR A 234 17.09 -32.23 -31.33
CA THR A 234 16.41 -33.43 -31.87
C THR A 234 16.36 -34.60 -30.89
N LEU A 235 17.07 -34.53 -29.75
CA LEU A 235 17.03 -35.54 -28.69
C LEU A 235 15.79 -35.36 -27.81
N ALA A 236 15.31 -36.45 -27.19
CA ALA A 236 14.17 -36.37 -26.28
C ALA A 236 14.50 -35.52 -25.03
N ALA A 237 13.53 -34.71 -24.60
CA ALA A 237 13.69 -33.83 -23.44
C ALA A 237 13.99 -34.63 -22.16
N GLY A 238 14.83 -34.08 -21.28
CA GLY A 238 15.06 -34.61 -19.94
C GLY A 238 13.82 -34.48 -19.03
N PRO A 239 13.92 -34.88 -17.74
CA PRO A 239 12.83 -34.71 -16.79
C PRO A 239 12.34 -33.26 -16.71
N ALA A 240 11.03 -33.03 -16.60
CA ALA A 240 10.40 -31.70 -16.66
C ALA A 240 10.80 -30.72 -15.52
N LEU A 241 11.52 -31.21 -14.50
CA LEU A 241 12.15 -30.42 -13.44
C LEU A 241 13.37 -29.63 -13.92
N VAL A 242 13.91 -30.02 -15.07
CA VAL A 242 15.02 -29.34 -15.72
C VAL A 242 14.44 -28.51 -16.86
N THR A 243 15.14 -27.45 -17.27
CA THR A 243 14.72 -26.57 -18.36
C THR A 243 14.34 -27.41 -19.59
N PRO A 244 13.06 -27.49 -19.98
CA PRO A 244 12.69 -28.29 -21.14
C PRO A 244 13.22 -27.59 -22.39
N PHE A 245 14.05 -28.29 -23.17
CA PHE A 245 14.44 -27.84 -24.50
C PHE A 245 13.18 -27.76 -25.39
N SER A 246 12.91 -26.59 -25.96
CA SER A 246 11.81 -26.35 -26.90
C SER A 246 12.33 -25.58 -28.13
N PHE A 247 11.71 -25.77 -29.29
CA PHE A 247 12.10 -25.03 -30.50
C PHE A 247 12.03 -23.51 -30.33
N ILE A 248 11.06 -23.02 -29.55
CA ILE A 248 10.90 -21.58 -29.26
C ILE A 248 12.04 -21.07 -28.36
N THR A 249 12.49 -21.87 -27.39
CA THR A 249 13.63 -21.50 -26.52
C THR A 249 14.94 -21.52 -27.28
N LEU A 250 15.16 -22.50 -28.18
CA LEU A 250 16.35 -22.55 -29.03
C LEU A 250 16.47 -21.33 -29.96
N LYS A 251 15.36 -20.92 -30.60
CA LYS A 251 15.34 -19.71 -31.44
C LYS A 251 15.78 -18.47 -30.67
N ASN A 252 15.29 -18.30 -29.43
CA ASN A 252 15.63 -17.15 -28.60
C ASN A 252 17.10 -17.17 -28.17
N ARG A 253 17.63 -18.35 -27.83
CA ARG A 253 19.06 -18.56 -27.53
C ARG A 253 19.95 -18.19 -28.71
N ILE A 254 19.65 -18.71 -29.91
CA ILE A 254 20.39 -18.36 -31.14
C ILE A 254 20.32 -16.86 -31.43
N ARG A 255 19.14 -16.25 -31.29
CA ARG A 255 18.97 -14.81 -31.46
C ARG A 255 19.82 -14.01 -30.45
N MET A 256 19.85 -14.43 -29.19
CA MET A 256 20.62 -13.75 -28.14
C MET A 256 22.13 -13.87 -28.38
N MET A 257 22.61 -15.05 -28.77
CA MET A 257 24.03 -15.26 -29.10
C MET A 257 24.52 -14.40 -30.28
N ASN A 258 23.63 -14.11 -31.24
CA ASN A 258 23.93 -13.26 -32.40
C ASN A 258 23.64 -11.76 -32.15
N SER A 259 23.22 -11.38 -30.93
CA SER A 259 22.93 -9.99 -30.59
C SER A 259 24.22 -9.23 -30.27
N GLN A 260 24.23 -7.94 -30.61
CA GLN A 260 25.34 -7.07 -30.23
C GLN A 260 25.39 -6.88 -28.70
N PRO A 261 26.58 -6.84 -28.08
CA PRO A 261 26.72 -6.56 -26.66
C PRO A 261 26.03 -5.25 -26.27
N SER A 262 25.29 -5.29 -25.17
CA SER A 262 24.61 -4.13 -24.61
C SER A 262 25.61 -3.07 -24.12
N THR A 263 25.33 -1.80 -24.40
CA THR A 263 26.20 -0.69 -23.98
C THR A 263 25.93 -0.30 -22.54
N ARG A 264 26.94 0.26 -21.84
CA ARG A 264 26.79 0.71 -20.45
C ARG A 264 25.66 1.72 -20.24
N ARG A 265 25.31 2.52 -21.26
CA ARG A 265 24.17 3.46 -21.19
C ARG A 265 22.82 2.75 -21.00
N GLN A 266 22.70 1.51 -21.50
CA GLN A 266 21.48 0.72 -21.33
C GLN A 266 21.26 0.24 -19.88
N LEU A 267 22.26 0.38 -19.01
CA LEU A 267 22.13 0.10 -17.58
C LEU A 267 21.09 0.99 -16.90
N LEU A 268 20.86 2.21 -17.42
CA LEU A 268 19.85 3.14 -16.92
C LEU A 268 18.42 2.56 -17.00
N ARG A 269 18.18 1.58 -17.89
CA ARG A 269 16.87 0.90 -17.99
C ARG A 269 16.52 0.12 -16.74
N TYR A 270 17.52 -0.36 -15.99
CA TYR A 270 17.28 -1.04 -14.71
C TYR A 270 16.79 -0.07 -13.64
N ALA A 271 17.30 1.17 -13.64
CA ALA A 271 16.83 2.21 -12.71
C ALA A 271 15.35 2.56 -12.96
N ALA A 272 14.94 2.67 -14.23
CA ALA A 272 13.54 2.93 -14.60
C ALA A 272 12.56 1.87 -14.04
N GLY A 273 12.99 0.60 -13.96
CA GLY A 273 12.18 -0.47 -13.39
C GLY A 273 11.89 -0.29 -11.89
N PHE A 274 12.88 0.15 -11.11
CA PHE A 274 12.70 0.44 -9.69
C PHE A 274 11.86 1.69 -9.46
N THR A 275 12.03 2.73 -10.26
CA THR A 275 11.23 3.97 -10.18
C THR A 275 9.75 3.70 -10.44
N LEU A 276 9.42 2.86 -11.43
CA LEU A 276 8.03 2.51 -11.74
C LEU A 276 7.35 1.80 -10.55
N LEU A 277 8.05 0.90 -9.87
CA LEU A 277 7.52 0.22 -8.69
C LEU A 277 7.25 1.22 -7.55
N GLY A 278 8.17 2.17 -7.31
CA GLY A 278 7.99 3.22 -6.30
C GLY A 278 6.76 4.10 -6.58
N LEU A 279 6.57 4.50 -7.84
CA LEU A 279 5.41 5.31 -8.25
C LEU A 279 4.08 4.56 -8.07
N VAL A 280 4.02 3.28 -8.47
CA VAL A 280 2.82 2.46 -8.27
C VAL A 280 2.55 2.23 -6.78
N ALA A 281 3.60 2.01 -5.99
CA ALA A 281 3.47 1.80 -4.55
C ALA A 281 2.89 3.02 -3.83
N VAL A 282 3.36 4.22 -4.17
CA VAL A 282 2.82 5.48 -3.63
C VAL A 282 1.40 5.76 -4.16
N GLY A 283 1.14 5.50 -5.44
CA GLY A 283 -0.17 5.74 -6.06
C GLY A 283 -1.29 4.83 -5.55
N CYS A 284 -0.98 3.58 -5.19
CA CYS A 284 -1.95 2.61 -4.68
C CYS A 284 -2.02 2.56 -3.15
N ALA A 285 -1.24 3.37 -2.43
CA ALA A 285 -1.34 3.49 -0.98
C ALA A 285 -2.69 4.16 -0.63
N THR A 286 -3.62 3.37 -0.11
CA THR A 286 -4.86 3.90 0.49
C THR A 286 -4.48 4.76 1.68
N PRO A 287 -5.03 5.98 1.82
CA PRO A 287 -4.81 6.76 3.02
C PRO A 287 -5.23 5.91 4.22
N LYS A 288 -4.33 5.78 5.19
CA LYS A 288 -4.75 5.35 6.53
C LYS A 288 -5.59 6.51 7.05
N ILE A 289 -6.90 6.46 6.79
CA ILE A 289 -7.83 7.31 7.52
C ILE A 289 -7.58 6.96 8.98
N ALA A 290 -7.13 7.93 9.78
CA ALA A 290 -6.94 7.73 11.20
C ALA A 290 -8.26 7.20 11.75
N GLU A 291 -8.27 5.91 12.08
CA GLU A 291 -9.44 5.25 12.66
C GLU A 291 -9.58 5.89 14.05
N MET A 292 -10.66 6.66 14.24
CA MET A 292 -10.96 7.23 15.55
C MET A 292 -11.02 6.07 16.55
N PRO A 293 -10.55 6.25 17.80
CA PRO A 293 -10.87 5.33 18.87
C PRO A 293 -12.39 5.12 18.83
N GLN A 294 -12.85 3.91 18.54
CA GLN A 294 -14.27 3.63 18.59
C GLN A 294 -14.70 3.89 20.05
N PRO A 295 -15.74 4.73 20.27
CA PRO A 295 -16.24 4.93 21.61
C PRO A 295 -16.58 3.56 22.21
N GLU A 296 -16.30 3.38 23.50
CA GLU A 296 -16.84 2.22 24.21
C GLU A 296 -18.35 2.21 24.01
N ALA A 297 -18.93 1.03 23.75
CA ALA A 297 -20.35 0.89 23.40
C ALA A 297 -21.27 1.60 24.42
N SER A 298 -20.84 1.70 25.68
CA SER A 298 -21.49 2.47 26.75
C SER A 298 -21.60 3.97 26.47
N VAL A 299 -20.55 4.60 25.95
CA VAL A 299 -20.48 6.05 25.67
C VAL A 299 -21.27 6.40 24.41
N GLU A 300 -21.21 5.55 23.37
CA GLU A 300 -22.01 5.71 22.17
C GLU A 300 -23.50 5.56 22.46
N GLN A 301 -23.86 4.61 23.33
CA GLN A 301 -25.24 4.38 23.75
C GLN A 301 -25.74 5.52 24.67
N GLN A 302 -24.91 6.06 25.57
CA GLN A 302 -25.24 7.23 26.39
C GLN A 302 -25.41 8.53 25.56
N ALA A 303 -24.58 8.72 24.53
CA ALA A 303 -24.73 9.82 23.58
C ALA A 303 -26.01 9.67 22.74
N ARG A 304 -26.40 8.43 22.40
CA ARG A 304 -27.63 8.13 21.65
C ARG A 304 -28.91 8.23 22.51
N THR A 305 -28.85 7.98 23.81
CA THR A 305 -30.04 8.00 24.70
C THR A 305 -30.47 9.38 25.18
N THR A 306 -29.68 10.43 24.95
CA THR A 306 -30.05 11.78 25.40
C THR A 306 -30.75 12.52 24.26
N ALA A 307 -32.06 12.33 24.16
CA ALA A 307 -32.87 12.80 23.03
C ALA A 307 -32.89 14.34 22.85
N ASP A 308 -32.43 15.12 23.84
CA ASP A 308 -32.66 16.57 23.94
C ASP A 308 -31.40 17.44 24.13
N GLN A 309 -30.18 16.87 24.11
CA GLN A 309 -28.96 17.60 24.50
C GLN A 309 -27.86 17.51 23.44
N ALA A 310 -27.05 18.58 23.35
CA ALA A 310 -25.92 18.70 22.45
C ALA A 310 -24.93 17.53 22.60
N LEU A 311 -24.20 17.18 21.52
CA LEU A 311 -23.11 16.21 21.62
C LEU A 311 -21.88 16.87 22.24
N TYR A 312 -21.31 16.24 23.26
CA TYR A 312 -20.13 16.74 23.96
C TYR A 312 -18.88 16.02 23.51
N PHE A 313 -17.81 16.78 23.30
CA PHE A 313 -16.47 16.27 23.03
C PHE A 313 -15.46 16.95 23.95
N ILE A 314 -14.52 16.18 24.49
CA ILE A 314 -13.37 16.68 25.24
C ILE A 314 -12.12 16.23 24.47
N ASP A 315 -11.31 17.20 24.01
CA ASP A 315 -10.05 16.93 23.30
C ASP A 315 -10.22 15.98 22.09
N GLY A 316 -11.34 16.11 21.37
CA GLY A 316 -11.66 15.30 20.19
C GLY A 316 -12.29 13.93 20.49
N THR A 317 -12.48 13.59 21.77
CA THR A 317 -13.13 12.34 22.19
C THR A 317 -14.60 12.57 22.57
N PRO A 318 -15.54 11.72 22.12
CA PRO A 318 -16.93 11.79 22.57
C PRO A 318 -17.03 11.68 24.09
N SER A 319 -17.87 12.51 24.72
CA SER A 319 -17.98 12.60 26.17
C SER A 319 -19.44 12.80 26.59
N SER A 320 -19.74 12.54 27.87
CA SER A 320 -21.05 12.83 28.44
C SER A 320 -21.16 14.30 28.87
N GLN A 321 -22.39 14.81 28.94
CA GLN A 321 -22.65 16.14 29.49
C GLN A 321 -22.11 16.29 30.93
N ALA A 322 -22.24 15.25 31.76
CA ALA A 322 -21.73 15.28 33.14
C ALA A 322 -20.20 15.42 33.19
N ALA A 323 -19.48 14.71 32.33
CA ALA A 323 -18.03 14.81 32.23
C ALA A 323 -17.61 16.21 31.73
N ALA A 324 -18.33 16.75 30.74
CA ALA A 324 -18.10 18.10 30.22
C ALA A 324 -18.28 19.20 31.27
N HIS A 325 -19.27 19.08 32.15
CA HIS A 325 -19.51 20.04 33.25
C HIS A 325 -18.52 19.90 34.42
N GLN A 326 -17.79 18.79 34.50
CA GLN A 326 -16.77 18.56 35.52
C GLN A 326 -15.37 19.01 35.09
N VAL A 327 -15.19 19.47 33.84
CA VAL A 327 -13.91 20.00 33.39
C VAL A 327 -13.60 21.29 34.15
N ASP A 328 -12.43 21.33 34.80
CA ASP A 328 -11.97 22.52 35.51
C ASP A 328 -11.87 23.73 34.54
N PRO A 329 -12.58 24.84 34.82
CA PRO A 329 -12.49 26.06 34.02
C PRO A 329 -11.06 26.59 33.83
N SER A 330 -10.16 26.34 34.78
CA SER A 330 -8.76 26.77 34.71
C SER A 330 -7.92 25.96 33.71
N ALA A 331 -8.35 24.72 33.43
CA ALA A 331 -7.71 23.79 32.51
C ALA A 331 -8.21 23.93 31.06
N LEU A 332 -9.33 24.62 30.84
CA LEU A 332 -9.88 24.87 29.52
C LEU A 332 -9.01 25.88 28.74
N LYS A 333 -8.74 25.55 27.49
CA LYS A 333 -8.15 26.46 26.51
C LYS A 333 -9.24 27.14 25.69
N SER A 334 -10.21 26.38 25.19
CA SER A 334 -11.32 26.92 24.42
C SER A 334 -12.56 26.02 24.50
N MET A 335 -13.72 26.62 24.26
CA MET A 335 -15.00 25.92 24.12
C MET A 335 -15.64 26.36 22.80
N HIS A 336 -15.95 25.39 21.94
CA HIS A 336 -16.54 25.61 20.62
C HIS A 336 -17.96 25.06 20.61
N VAL A 337 -18.93 25.91 20.27
CA VAL A 337 -20.33 25.52 20.12
C VAL A 337 -20.70 25.61 18.64
N ILE A 338 -20.96 24.44 18.04
CA ILE A 338 -21.35 24.30 16.63
C ILE A 338 -22.86 24.04 16.60
N LYS A 339 -23.64 24.91 15.97
CA LYS A 339 -25.12 24.78 15.94
C LYS A 339 -25.58 24.08 14.66
N GLY A 340 -26.48 23.11 14.79
CA GLY A 340 -26.91 22.15 13.76
C GLY A 340 -27.62 22.67 12.50
N ARG A 341 -27.53 23.97 12.17
CA ARG A 341 -28.07 24.52 10.90
C ARG A 341 -27.12 25.43 10.12
N LYS A 342 -25.94 25.74 10.67
CA LYS A 342 -24.91 26.56 10.01
C LYS A 342 -23.54 26.09 10.45
N PHE A 343 -23.08 24.99 9.88
CA PHE A 343 -21.68 24.61 10.04
C PHE A 343 -20.77 25.66 9.40
N MET A 344 -19.53 25.73 9.88
CA MET A 344 -18.50 26.57 9.29
C MET A 344 -18.33 26.19 7.81
N PRO A 345 -18.05 27.14 6.89
CA PRO A 345 -17.78 26.80 5.49
C PRO A 345 -16.70 25.72 5.41
N GLY A 346 -17.03 24.59 4.78
CA GLY A 346 -16.11 23.46 4.61
C GLY A 346 -16.36 22.26 5.53
N PHE A 347 -17.19 22.36 6.58
CA PHE A 347 -17.46 21.23 7.48
C PHE A 347 -17.98 19.98 6.74
N ASN A 348 -17.44 18.81 7.09
CA ASN A 348 -17.83 17.54 6.48
C ASN A 348 -19.07 16.94 7.15
N GLU A 349 -20.23 17.49 6.82
CA GLU A 349 -21.52 17.08 7.38
C GLU A 349 -21.86 15.62 7.08
N ALA A 350 -21.49 15.12 5.91
CA ALA A 350 -21.76 13.73 5.51
C ALA A 350 -21.02 12.73 6.41
N ALA A 351 -19.72 12.95 6.66
CA ALA A 351 -18.95 12.11 7.57
C ALA A 351 -19.49 12.20 9.00
N PHE A 352 -19.82 13.41 9.45
CA PHE A 352 -20.35 13.61 10.80
C PHE A 352 -21.69 12.88 11.01
N ARG A 353 -22.62 13.00 10.03
CA ARG A 353 -23.91 12.31 10.07
C ARG A 353 -23.78 10.79 10.04
N GLN A 354 -22.76 10.27 9.36
CA GLN A 354 -22.50 8.84 9.32
C GLN A 354 -22.06 8.30 10.69
N ASP A 355 -21.24 9.06 11.43
CA ASP A 355 -20.71 8.61 12.72
C ASP A 355 -21.70 8.83 13.87
N PHE A 356 -22.44 9.94 13.87
CA PHE A 356 -23.25 10.38 15.02
C PHE A 356 -24.75 10.52 14.72
N GLY A 357 -25.18 10.24 13.49
CA GLY A 357 -26.56 10.37 13.06
C GLY A 357 -26.95 11.79 12.64
N ALA A 358 -28.23 11.98 12.29
CA ALA A 358 -28.76 13.28 11.91
C ALA A 358 -28.63 14.28 13.08
N MET A 359 -27.95 15.39 12.83
CA MET A 359 -27.94 16.55 13.71
C MET A 359 -29.06 17.47 13.26
N ASP A 360 -30.22 17.35 13.88
CA ASP A 360 -31.31 18.31 13.70
C ASP A 360 -30.93 19.65 14.38
N ASP A 361 -31.76 20.17 15.28
CA ASP A 361 -31.41 21.33 16.12
C ASP A 361 -30.30 21.06 17.16
N LYS A 362 -29.73 19.86 17.13
CA LYS A 362 -28.70 19.40 18.06
C LYS A 362 -27.36 20.05 17.70
N GLY A 363 -26.76 20.73 18.69
CA GLY A 363 -25.42 21.31 18.56
C GLY A 363 -24.31 20.34 18.95
N VAL A 364 -23.07 20.67 18.58
CA VAL A 364 -21.85 20.06 19.12
C VAL A 364 -21.20 21.06 20.08
N ILE A 365 -20.81 20.57 21.24
CA ILE A 365 -19.98 21.30 22.20
C ILE A 365 -18.63 20.58 22.26
N LEU A 366 -17.59 21.23 21.75
CA LEU A 366 -16.20 20.75 21.85
C LEU A 366 -15.45 21.58 22.89
N LEU A 367 -15.00 20.91 23.94
CA LEU A 367 -14.11 21.43 24.96
C LEU A 367 -12.68 21.04 24.61
N VAL A 368 -11.79 22.04 24.52
CA VAL A 368 -10.36 21.82 24.31
C VAL A 368 -9.64 22.25 25.57
N THR A 369 -8.93 21.32 26.19
CA THR A 369 -8.09 21.58 27.38
C THR A 369 -6.71 22.07 26.94
N LYS A 370 -6.00 22.75 27.85
CA LYS A 370 -4.60 23.16 27.61
C LYS A 370 -3.67 21.98 27.37
N GLN A 371 -3.99 20.81 27.92
CA GLN A 371 -3.21 19.58 27.72
C GLN A 371 -3.56 18.89 26.40
N GLY A 372 -4.83 18.94 25.99
CA GLY A 372 -5.34 18.22 24.81
C GLY A 372 -5.30 18.99 23.50
N GLU A 373 -4.83 20.25 23.49
CA GLU A 373 -4.71 21.07 22.28
C GLU A 373 -3.91 20.38 21.15
N ASN A 374 -2.85 19.66 21.51
CA ASN A 374 -2.01 18.95 20.56
C ASN A 374 -2.28 17.43 20.55
N SER A 375 -3.42 17.00 21.09
CA SER A 375 -3.76 15.57 21.12
C SER A 375 -4.03 15.01 19.73
N GLU A 376 -3.59 13.78 19.49
CA GLU A 376 -3.87 13.06 18.23
C GLU A 376 -5.38 12.91 17.99
N ALA A 377 -6.16 12.75 19.06
CA ALA A 377 -7.62 12.67 19.01
C ALA A 377 -8.26 13.98 18.50
N LEU A 378 -7.82 15.14 19.00
CA LEU A 378 -8.31 16.44 18.55
C LEU A 378 -7.91 16.72 17.10
N GLN A 379 -6.69 16.37 16.70
CA GLN A 379 -6.23 16.50 15.31
C GLN A 379 -7.01 15.58 14.36
N ALA A 380 -7.27 14.33 14.76
CA ALA A 380 -8.07 13.39 13.98
C ALA A 380 -9.53 13.88 13.84
N PHE A 381 -10.13 14.35 14.94
CA PHE A 381 -11.48 14.91 14.96
C PHE A 381 -11.62 16.12 14.03
N THR A 382 -10.74 17.11 14.18
CA THR A 382 -10.76 18.33 13.37
C THR A 382 -10.49 18.06 11.90
N THR A 383 -9.57 17.14 11.59
CA THR A 383 -9.27 16.73 10.20
C THR A 383 -10.44 15.98 9.57
N LYS A 384 -11.02 15.00 10.26
CA LYS A 384 -12.12 14.17 9.74
C LYS A 384 -13.36 15.00 9.40
N TYR A 385 -13.70 15.97 10.25
CA TYR A 385 -14.89 16.81 10.08
C TYR A 385 -14.61 18.17 9.44
N ASN A 386 -13.37 18.42 9.03
CA ASN A 386 -12.90 19.70 8.48
C ASN A 386 -13.30 20.90 9.36
N ILE A 387 -13.00 20.80 10.65
CA ILE A 387 -13.25 21.86 11.64
C ILE A 387 -12.02 22.77 11.66
N THR A 388 -12.17 23.98 11.14
CA THR A 388 -11.18 25.04 11.28
C THR A 388 -11.56 25.91 12.46
N PHE A 389 -10.72 26.00 13.50
CA PHE A 389 -10.93 27.01 14.52
C PHE A 389 -10.45 28.35 13.96
N GLN A 390 -11.37 29.33 13.84
CA GLN A 390 -10.92 30.69 13.62
C GLN A 390 -10.24 31.16 14.91
N GLU A 391 -8.94 31.47 14.83
CA GLU A 391 -8.29 32.22 15.90
C GLU A 391 -9.08 33.52 16.10
N GLN A 392 -9.44 33.80 17.36
CA GLN A 392 -10.09 35.07 17.69
C GLN A 392 -9.24 36.21 17.15
N ASN A 393 -9.88 37.17 16.49
CA ASN A 393 -9.20 38.37 16.02
C ASN A 393 -8.35 38.94 17.17
N PRO A 394 -7.05 39.25 16.99
CA PRO A 394 -6.17 39.72 18.06
C PRO A 394 -6.76 40.87 18.87
N ASN A 395 -7.54 41.74 18.23
CA ASN A 395 -8.24 42.84 18.90
C ASN A 395 -9.40 42.34 19.78
N GLU A 396 -10.17 41.35 19.32
CA GLU A 396 -11.27 40.76 20.09
C GLU A 396 -10.73 39.97 21.29
N LYS A 397 -9.62 39.27 21.10
CA LYS A 397 -8.90 38.57 22.17
C LYS A 397 -8.39 39.56 23.22
N ALA A 398 -7.77 40.66 22.81
CA ALA A 398 -7.29 41.70 23.74
C ALA A 398 -8.42 42.34 24.56
N ILE A 399 -9.58 42.60 23.94
CA ILE A 399 -10.79 43.09 24.63
C ILE A 399 -11.27 42.06 25.66
N THR A 400 -11.33 40.79 25.28
CA THR A 400 -11.81 39.70 26.14
C THR A 400 -10.87 39.47 27.32
N ASP A 401 -9.55 39.41 27.07
CA ASP A 401 -8.52 39.22 28.10
C ASP A 401 -8.48 40.39 29.09
N ALA A 402 -8.59 41.64 28.59
CA ALA A 402 -8.66 42.83 29.43
C ALA A 402 -9.88 42.82 30.36
N LEU A 403 -11.05 42.44 29.83
CA LEU A 403 -12.28 42.32 30.61
C LEU A 403 -12.17 41.24 31.67
N VAL A 404 -11.72 40.04 31.28
CA VAL A 404 -11.54 38.90 32.21
C VAL A 404 -10.55 39.25 33.33
N ALA A 405 -9.51 40.01 33.03
CA ALA A 405 -8.55 40.53 34.01
C ALA A 405 -9.12 41.65 34.92
N GLY A 406 -10.37 42.07 34.73
CA GLY A 406 -11.01 43.14 35.50
C GLY A 406 -10.51 44.55 35.14
N ARG A 407 -9.87 44.71 33.98
CA ARG A 407 -9.40 46.01 33.49
C ARG A 407 -10.55 46.76 32.82
N THR A 408 -10.66 48.06 33.09
CA THR A 408 -11.54 48.96 32.35
C THR A 408 -11.07 49.07 30.88
N ILE A 409 -11.98 48.87 29.93
CA ILE A 409 -11.70 49.09 28.51
C ILE A 409 -11.94 50.56 28.18
N SER A 410 -11.11 51.17 27.35
CA SER A 410 -11.31 52.53 26.81
C SER A 410 -12.24 52.54 25.58
N PRO A 411 -12.91 53.68 25.26
CA PRO A 411 -13.71 53.80 24.04
C PRO A 411 -12.95 53.49 22.74
N ALA A 412 -11.63 53.78 22.71
CA ALA A 412 -10.76 53.46 21.59
C ALA A 412 -10.54 51.95 21.40
N GLU A 413 -10.42 51.21 22.50
CA GLU A 413 -10.24 49.75 22.49
C GLU A 413 -11.53 49.01 22.11
N LEU A 414 -12.71 49.59 22.38
CA LEU A 414 -14.00 49.05 21.93
C LEU A 414 -14.26 49.26 20.43
N GLN A 415 -13.51 50.12 19.74
CA GLN A 415 -13.60 50.35 18.29
C GLN A 415 -15.04 50.63 17.80
N GLY A 416 -15.83 51.34 18.61
CA GLY A 416 -17.21 51.66 18.29
C GLY A 416 -18.22 50.52 18.46
N ARG A 417 -17.82 49.38 19.06
CA ARG A 417 -18.73 48.29 19.47
C ARG A 417 -19.58 48.73 20.65
N ILE A 418 -20.85 48.30 20.67
CA ILE A 418 -21.71 48.50 21.83
C ILE A 418 -21.31 47.56 22.97
N LEU A 419 -21.37 48.04 24.22
CA LEU A 419 -21.09 47.24 25.41
C LEU A 419 -22.39 46.93 26.14
N LEU A 420 -22.61 45.65 26.44
CA LEU A 420 -23.81 45.14 27.11
C LEU A 420 -23.39 44.42 28.39
N VAL A 421 -23.90 44.85 29.54
CA VAL A 421 -23.72 44.14 30.82
C VAL A 421 -25.06 43.56 31.22
N ASN A 422 -25.14 42.22 31.35
CA ASN A 422 -26.38 41.50 31.65
C ASN A 422 -27.56 41.85 30.71
N GLY A 423 -27.24 42.17 29.45
CA GLY A 423 -28.22 42.55 28.44
C GLY A 423 -28.60 44.04 28.41
N VAL A 424 -28.03 44.88 29.28
CA VAL A 424 -28.27 46.33 29.33
C VAL A 424 -27.11 47.08 28.66
N GLU A 425 -27.42 47.98 27.73
CA GLU A 425 -26.43 48.84 27.06
C GLU A 425 -25.77 49.74 28.10
N THR A 426 -24.47 49.57 28.28
CA THR A 426 -23.70 50.21 29.34
C THR A 426 -22.64 51.11 28.70
N ALA A 427 -22.66 52.40 29.05
CA ALA A 427 -21.59 53.30 28.65
C ALA A 427 -20.26 52.80 29.22
N VAL A 428 -19.20 52.88 28.41
CA VAL A 428 -17.86 52.37 28.76
C VAL A 428 -17.35 52.97 30.08
N GLU A 429 -17.66 54.24 30.32
CA GLU A 429 -17.33 55.00 31.52
C GLU A 429 -18.02 54.46 32.80
N ASN A 430 -19.16 53.79 32.63
CA ASN A 430 -19.97 53.22 33.71
C ASN A 430 -19.72 51.71 33.89
N PHE A 431 -18.78 51.13 33.14
CA PHE A 431 -18.45 49.71 33.26
C PHE A 431 -17.57 49.47 34.49
N SER A 432 -18.12 48.79 35.50
CA SER A 432 -17.38 48.32 36.66
C SER A 432 -17.83 46.92 37.05
N VAL A 433 -17.04 45.90 36.68
CA VAL A 433 -17.26 44.51 37.09
C VAL A 433 -15.93 43.96 37.64
N PRO A 434 -15.84 43.64 38.95
CA PRO A 434 -14.63 43.10 39.55
C PRO A 434 -14.20 41.75 38.94
N ALA A 435 -12.89 41.53 38.86
CA ALA A 435 -12.33 40.22 38.49
C ALA A 435 -12.87 39.13 39.43
N GLY A 436 -13.53 38.11 38.86
CA GLY A 436 -14.15 37.00 39.61
C GLY A 436 -15.68 37.00 39.64
N ASN A 437 -16.33 38.15 39.40
CA ASN A 437 -17.80 38.26 39.27
C ASN A 437 -18.30 38.13 37.82
N MET A 438 -17.41 37.96 36.85
CA MET A 438 -17.77 37.67 35.47
C MET A 438 -18.07 36.18 35.29
N LYS A 439 -19.20 35.90 34.67
CA LYS A 439 -19.63 34.56 34.25
C LYS A 439 -19.16 34.24 32.84
N SER A 440 -19.23 35.21 31.91
CA SER A 440 -18.78 35.03 30.52
C SER A 440 -18.65 36.37 29.80
N VAL A 441 -17.72 36.48 28.85
CA VAL A 441 -17.58 37.62 27.94
C VAL A 441 -17.65 37.12 26.50
N TYR A 442 -18.49 37.74 25.67
CA TYR A 442 -18.65 37.41 24.26
C TYR A 442 -18.42 38.64 23.39
N VAL A 443 -17.77 38.44 22.25
CA VAL A 443 -17.65 39.45 21.21
C VAL A 443 -18.47 39.00 20.00
N LEU A 444 -19.44 39.81 19.61
CA LEU A 444 -20.29 39.61 18.44
C LEU A 444 -19.71 40.39 17.26
N ASP A 445 -19.65 39.72 16.11
CA ASP A 445 -19.33 40.35 14.83
C ASP A 445 -20.41 41.36 14.42
N ALA A 446 -20.03 42.29 13.53
CA ALA A 446 -20.90 43.36 13.02
C ALA A 446 -22.21 42.83 12.44
N LYS A 447 -22.17 41.69 11.74
CA LYS A 447 -23.35 41.12 11.09
C LYS A 447 -24.37 40.65 12.13
N ARG A 448 -23.95 39.83 13.09
CA ARG A 448 -24.79 39.30 14.17
C ARG A 448 -25.27 40.40 15.12
N ALA A 449 -24.41 41.38 15.40
CA ALA A 449 -24.78 42.53 16.22
C ALA A 449 -25.81 43.41 15.50
N THR A 450 -25.67 43.63 14.19
CA THR A 450 -26.66 44.40 13.40
C THR A 450 -28.00 43.67 13.31
N GLU A 451 -28.00 42.36 13.13
CA GLU A 451 -29.23 41.53 13.15
C GLU A 451 -29.99 41.66 14.48
N LYS A 452 -29.27 41.82 15.61
CA LYS A 452 -29.87 41.85 16.95
C LYS A 452 -30.16 43.26 17.49
N PHE A 453 -29.33 44.23 17.14
CA PHE A 453 -29.33 45.59 17.72
C PHE A 453 -29.52 46.70 16.66
N GLY A 454 -29.80 46.34 15.41
CA GLY A 454 -30.04 47.28 14.32
C GLY A 454 -28.79 48.11 13.99
N ALA A 455 -28.99 49.37 13.58
CA ALA A 455 -27.91 50.26 13.16
C ALA A 455 -26.82 50.49 14.22
N LYS A 456 -27.15 50.31 15.50
CA LYS A 456 -26.19 50.40 16.61
C LYS A 456 -25.16 49.27 16.61
N GLY A 457 -25.50 48.11 16.04
CA GLY A 457 -24.64 46.93 15.98
C GLY A 457 -23.65 46.91 14.81
N GLN A 458 -23.58 47.98 13.99
CA GLN A 458 -22.79 48.01 12.75
C GLN A 458 -21.29 47.77 12.95
N ASN A 459 -20.76 48.06 14.13
CA ASN A 459 -19.36 47.83 14.47
C ASN A 459 -19.13 46.55 15.29
N GLY A 460 -20.19 45.82 15.65
CA GLY A 460 -20.16 44.66 16.55
C GLY A 460 -20.66 45.00 17.97
N ALA A 461 -20.65 43.99 18.85
CA ALA A 461 -21.06 44.17 20.25
C ALA A 461 -20.19 43.34 21.20
N VAL A 462 -19.97 43.84 22.41
CA VAL A 462 -19.32 43.12 23.52
C VAL A 462 -20.37 42.87 24.59
N VAL A 463 -20.56 41.59 24.94
CA VAL A 463 -21.56 41.15 25.91
C VAL A 463 -20.86 40.56 27.12
N VAL A 464 -21.00 41.22 28.26
CA VAL A 464 -20.50 40.76 29.56
C VAL A 464 -21.68 40.23 30.36
N MET A 465 -21.56 39.00 30.86
CA MET A 465 -22.50 38.43 31.82
C MET A 465 -21.79 38.27 33.16
N THR A 466 -22.44 38.70 34.23
CA THR A 466 -21.95 38.51 35.60
C THR A 466 -22.57 37.27 36.24
N LYS A 467 -21.99 36.81 37.36
CA LYS A 467 -22.52 35.71 38.17
C LYS A 467 -23.82 36.08 38.87
#